data_AF-A0A945K3S4-F1
#
_entry.id   AF-A0A945K3S4-F1
#
_cell.length_a   1.000
_cell.length_b   1.000
_cell.length_c   1.000
_cell.angle_alpha   90.00
_cell.angle_beta   90.00
_cell.angle_gamma   90.00
#
_symmetry.space_group_name_H-M   'P 1'
#
loop_
_entity.id
_entity.type
_entity.pdbx_description
1 polymer ?
#
loop_
_entity_poly.entity_id
_entity_poly.type
_entity_poly.pdbx_seq_one_letter_code
_entity_poly.pdbx_strand_id
1 'polypeptide(L)'
;MARTNLIYIHSDQHSPFVMGCGGDPVVATPHLDRLATEGVVLDACYCPSPLCVPSRMATLAGRYPSDNRVWTNSHILDSATPTLAHAMGAGGYRPTLVGRMHAVGPDQLHGYAERLIGDHGPNHIGGRGADHGDLSGTAGPGRVSLTKSGAGQSAYQVHDEDVTAASVDWLNRFGVAKRAGQTQDPFSLSVGFMLPHQPFVARAEDYERYVDRVPPPRTPQEFDDDLHPHLHAWRAACGIKDVPVDEVQRARAAYWGLVDRMDQLIGQILEALERNDLLDNTLIVYTSDHGEQAGEHGLWWKQTFYEDSARIPAILWWPGQLPAGVRCDRVCSSLDLNATMLDALDCPSLPASRGRSLLSLLRDESTPWEDVAFCEFCLDQAGAAGPVEDAGVFQRMIRYGDWKLNYYHQQPAQLFNLREDPRERIDRVADPECAQIVADLTQRVLDGWDPEAIATHMAAQRQDREIHAAWTRNTEPADVYRWDLRPEMDYLDP
;
A
#
# COMPACT_ATOMS: atom_id res chain seq x y z
N MET A 1 -1.35 34.20 -3.71
CA MET A 1 -1.80 33.30 -2.62
C MET A 1 -0.59 32.53 -2.13
N ALA A 2 -0.57 32.08 -0.88
CA ALA A 2 0.49 31.18 -0.43
C ALA A 2 0.43 29.88 -1.24
N ARG A 3 1.57 29.27 -1.56
CA ARG A 3 1.59 27.96 -2.22
C ARG A 3 1.21 26.88 -1.20
N THR A 4 0.43 25.90 -1.65
CA THR A 4 -0.06 24.78 -0.84
C THR A 4 1.10 23.97 -0.24
N ASN A 5 0.98 23.47 0.99
CA ASN A 5 1.88 22.45 1.52
C ASN A 5 1.32 21.05 1.28
N LEU A 6 2.17 20.03 1.30
CA LEU A 6 1.75 18.63 1.23
C LEU A 6 2.17 17.85 2.48
N ILE A 7 1.22 17.10 3.04
CA ILE A 7 1.46 15.96 3.91
C ILE A 7 0.92 14.72 3.21
N TYR A 8 1.82 13.83 2.78
CA TYR A 8 1.46 12.56 2.15
C TYR A 8 1.76 11.42 3.12
N ILE A 9 0.72 10.89 3.77
CA ILE A 9 0.82 9.79 4.71
C ILE A 9 0.43 8.51 3.99
N HIS A 10 1.28 7.49 4.05
CA HIS A 10 0.98 6.18 3.49
C HIS A 10 1.38 5.04 4.42
N SER A 11 0.44 4.13 4.66
CA SER A 11 0.64 2.91 5.45
C SER A 11 1.20 1.76 4.59
N ASP A 12 1.44 0.62 5.24
CA ASP A 12 1.72 -0.64 4.57
C ASP A 12 0.62 -1.65 4.92
N GLN A 13 -0.02 -2.27 3.92
CA GLN A 13 -0.98 -3.37 4.12
C GLN A 13 -2.22 -2.98 4.97
N HIS A 14 -2.81 -1.81 4.75
CA HIS A 14 -4.05 -1.40 5.43
C HIS A 14 -5.31 -1.73 4.62
N SER A 15 -6.15 -2.62 5.15
CA SER A 15 -7.45 -2.96 4.59
C SER A 15 -8.39 -1.76 4.60
N PRO A 16 -9.08 -1.44 3.49
CA PRO A 16 -10.08 -0.36 3.44
C PRO A 16 -11.31 -0.62 4.33
N PHE A 17 -11.45 -1.85 4.85
CA PHE A 17 -12.58 -2.26 5.66
C PHE A 17 -12.28 -2.33 7.16
N VAL A 18 -11.06 -2.01 7.58
CA VAL A 18 -10.63 -2.00 8.99
C VAL A 18 -10.30 -0.58 9.40
N MET A 19 -11.27 0.32 9.28
CA MET A 19 -11.20 1.70 9.80
C MET A 19 -12.63 2.18 10.06
N GLY A 20 -12.83 3.06 11.05
CA GLY A 20 -14.15 3.55 11.44
C GLY A 20 -14.91 4.16 10.25
N CYS A 21 -14.27 5.07 9.51
CA CYS A 21 -14.79 5.67 8.28
C CYS A 21 -14.90 4.71 7.09
N GLY A 22 -14.33 3.50 7.20
CA GLY A 22 -14.48 2.37 6.28
C GLY A 22 -15.63 1.43 6.66
N GLY A 23 -16.34 1.73 7.75
CA GLY A 23 -17.53 1.00 8.21
C GLY A 23 -17.24 -0.09 9.24
N ASP A 24 -16.02 -0.18 9.79
CA ASP A 24 -15.72 -1.07 10.90
C ASP A 24 -16.22 -0.45 12.22
N PRO A 25 -17.16 -1.08 12.95
CA PRO A 25 -17.72 -0.52 14.17
C PRO A 25 -16.86 -0.79 15.43
N VAL A 26 -15.75 -1.53 15.30
CA VAL A 26 -14.93 -2.03 16.41
C VAL A 26 -13.62 -1.27 16.51
N VAL A 27 -12.89 -1.11 15.39
CA VAL A 27 -11.57 -0.45 15.38
C VAL A 27 -11.69 1.03 15.74
N ALA A 28 -10.81 1.51 16.62
CA ALA A 28 -10.76 2.93 16.97
C ALA A 28 -9.78 3.65 16.03
N THR A 29 -10.31 4.43 15.08
CA THR A 29 -9.50 5.28 14.19
C THR A 29 -9.98 6.75 14.18
N PRO A 30 -10.10 7.41 15.35
CA PRO A 30 -10.69 8.75 15.44
C PRO A 30 -9.99 9.81 14.58
N HIS A 31 -8.69 9.67 14.30
CA HIS A 31 -7.96 10.66 13.52
C HIS A 31 -8.23 10.51 12.01
N LEU A 32 -8.21 9.28 11.48
CA LEU A 32 -8.67 8.99 10.12
C LEU A 32 -10.15 9.31 9.94
N ASP A 33 -10.98 9.01 10.94
CA ASP A 33 -12.41 9.34 10.91
C ASP A 33 -12.63 10.85 10.83
N ARG A 34 -11.85 11.63 11.57
CA ARG A 34 -11.86 13.09 11.47
C ARG A 34 -11.49 13.55 10.06
N LEU A 35 -10.38 13.05 9.50
CA LEU A 35 -9.97 13.37 8.12
C LEU A 35 -11.07 13.05 7.11
N ALA A 36 -11.77 11.92 7.29
CA ALA A 36 -12.89 11.53 6.44
C ALA A 36 -14.10 12.46 6.59
N THR A 37 -14.47 12.85 7.82
CA THR A 37 -15.63 13.74 8.07
C THR A 37 -15.39 15.18 7.62
N GLU A 38 -14.14 15.63 7.61
CA GLU A 38 -13.76 16.98 7.23
C GLU A 38 -13.20 17.08 5.79
N GLY A 39 -12.97 15.92 5.14
CA GLY A 39 -12.38 15.82 3.81
C GLY A 39 -13.23 15.00 2.85
N VAL A 40 -12.56 14.36 1.89
CA VAL A 40 -13.15 13.49 0.88
C VAL A 40 -12.57 12.08 1.02
N VAL A 41 -13.45 11.08 1.12
CA VAL A 41 -13.07 9.65 1.06
C VAL A 41 -13.28 9.14 -0.36
N LEU A 42 -12.27 8.45 -0.91
CA LEU A 42 -12.41 7.74 -2.18
C LEU A 42 -12.79 6.28 -1.92
N ASP A 43 -14.01 5.91 -2.27
CA ASP A 43 -14.58 4.58 -2.02
C ASP A 43 -14.15 3.52 -3.03
N ALA A 44 -13.49 3.88 -4.11
CA ALA A 44 -13.06 2.93 -5.13
C ALA A 44 -11.65 3.21 -5.63
N CYS A 45 -10.71 3.44 -4.70
CA CYS A 45 -9.29 3.62 -4.99
C CYS A 45 -8.53 2.28 -4.91
N TYR A 46 -7.80 1.94 -5.97
CA TYR A 46 -7.08 0.67 -6.10
C TYR A 46 -5.57 0.86 -6.22
N CYS A 47 -4.81 -0.03 -5.59
CA CYS A 47 -3.37 -0.10 -5.78
C CYS A 47 -3.02 -0.67 -7.17
N PRO A 48 -1.92 -0.22 -7.80
CA PRO A 48 -1.47 -0.75 -9.08
C PRO A 48 -0.81 -2.12 -8.99
N SER A 49 -0.50 -2.60 -7.78
CA SER A 49 -0.03 -3.96 -7.53
C SER A 49 -0.38 -4.34 -6.09
N PRO A 50 -0.85 -5.56 -5.81
CA PRO A 50 -1.15 -5.99 -4.45
C PRO A 50 0.13 -6.49 -3.76
N LEU A 51 1.21 -5.71 -3.85
CA LEU A 51 2.54 -6.01 -3.33
C LEU A 51 3.36 -4.72 -3.13
N CYS A 52 4.15 -4.65 -2.04
CA CYS A 52 4.75 -3.41 -1.53
C CYS A 52 5.58 -2.61 -2.57
N VAL A 53 6.74 -3.12 -3.00
CA VAL A 53 7.65 -2.41 -3.91
C VAL A 53 6.99 -2.05 -5.25
N PRO A 54 6.35 -3.00 -5.98
CA PRO A 54 5.72 -2.65 -7.26
C PRO A 54 4.62 -1.60 -7.08
N SER A 55 3.83 -1.66 -6.00
CA SER A 55 2.79 -0.66 -5.75
C SER A 55 3.36 0.73 -5.45
N ARG A 56 4.35 0.80 -4.56
CA ARG A 56 4.99 2.05 -4.14
C ARG A 56 5.73 2.70 -5.31
N MET A 57 6.52 1.93 -6.05
CA MET A 57 7.25 2.45 -7.21
C MET A 57 6.31 2.87 -8.34
N ALA A 58 5.21 2.14 -8.55
CA ALA A 58 4.20 2.53 -9.53
C ALA A 58 3.49 3.83 -9.15
N THR A 59 3.08 3.96 -7.89
CA THR A 59 2.48 5.19 -7.35
C THR A 59 3.46 6.36 -7.42
N LEU A 60 4.72 6.14 -7.04
CA LEU A 60 5.75 7.17 -7.03
C LEU A 60 6.10 7.67 -8.44
N ALA A 61 6.17 6.78 -9.43
CA ALA A 61 6.45 7.12 -10.84
C ALA A 61 5.21 7.51 -11.66
N GLY A 62 4.01 7.27 -11.14
CA GLY A 62 2.76 7.40 -11.91
C GLY A 62 2.64 6.40 -13.06
N ARG A 63 3.32 5.24 -12.98
CA ARG A 63 3.42 4.25 -14.07
C ARG A 63 3.13 2.85 -13.54
N TYR A 64 2.35 2.04 -14.26
CA TYR A 64 2.09 0.66 -13.84
C TYR A 64 3.37 -0.19 -13.80
N PRO A 65 3.39 -1.32 -13.07
CA PRO A 65 4.53 -2.24 -13.05
C PRO A 65 5.05 -2.63 -14.44
N SER A 66 4.18 -2.87 -15.41
CA SER A 66 4.57 -3.15 -16.80
C SER A 66 5.28 -1.97 -17.50
N ASP A 67 4.93 -0.73 -17.14
CA ASP A 67 5.50 0.50 -17.72
C ASP A 67 6.85 0.86 -17.08
N ASN A 68 7.01 0.63 -15.77
CA ASN A 68 8.24 0.96 -15.02
C ASN A 68 9.19 -0.23 -14.81
N ARG A 69 8.76 -1.45 -15.15
CA ARG A 69 9.50 -2.72 -15.03
C ARG A 69 9.85 -3.11 -13.59
N VAL A 70 9.00 -2.72 -12.63
CA VAL A 70 9.11 -3.09 -11.22
C VAL A 70 7.92 -3.98 -10.84
N TRP A 71 8.08 -5.29 -11.04
CA TRP A 71 7.04 -6.28 -10.74
C TRP A 71 7.10 -6.96 -9.36
N THR A 72 8.25 -6.95 -8.68
CA THR A 72 8.46 -7.75 -7.46
C THR A 72 9.16 -6.93 -6.38
N ASN A 73 9.16 -7.42 -5.13
CA ASN A 73 9.93 -6.83 -4.01
C ASN A 73 11.46 -6.93 -4.16
N SER A 74 11.95 -7.39 -5.32
CA SER A 74 13.38 -7.46 -5.63
C SER A 74 13.77 -6.66 -6.87
N HIS A 75 12.83 -5.95 -7.49
CA HIS A 75 13.12 -5.06 -8.62
C HIS A 75 13.48 -3.65 -8.15
N ILE A 76 14.35 -3.01 -8.94
CA ILE A 76 14.87 -1.65 -8.69
C ILE A 76 14.17 -0.72 -9.66
N LEU A 77 13.63 0.40 -9.17
CA LEU A 77 13.18 1.47 -10.04
C LEU A 77 14.40 2.17 -10.65
N ASP A 78 14.43 2.31 -11.97
CA ASP A 78 15.48 3.03 -12.67
C ASP A 78 15.52 4.49 -12.19
N SER A 79 16.66 4.96 -11.66
CA SER A 79 16.87 6.33 -11.21
C SER A 79 16.66 7.39 -12.30
N ALA A 80 16.69 7.02 -13.58
CA ALA A 80 16.33 7.90 -14.68
C ALA A 80 14.81 8.12 -14.81
N THR A 81 13.99 7.32 -14.13
CA THR A 81 12.53 7.48 -14.11
C THR A 81 12.15 8.61 -13.16
N PRO A 82 11.56 9.71 -13.66
CA PRO A 82 11.10 10.78 -12.79
C PRO A 82 9.93 10.31 -11.93
N THR A 83 9.84 10.88 -10.73
CA THR A 83 8.87 10.52 -9.70
C THR A 83 8.15 11.75 -9.18
N LEU A 84 7.11 11.54 -8.36
CA LEU A 84 6.41 12.59 -7.62
C LEU A 84 7.40 13.57 -6.98
N ALA A 85 8.43 13.07 -6.31
CA ALA A 85 9.42 13.88 -5.63
C ALA A 85 10.26 14.73 -6.61
N HIS A 86 10.69 14.17 -7.75
CA HIS A 86 11.35 14.95 -8.80
C HIS A 86 10.46 16.07 -9.35
N ALA A 87 9.18 15.77 -9.60
CA ALA A 87 8.23 16.76 -10.10
C ALA A 87 7.96 17.87 -9.06
N MET A 88 7.83 17.52 -7.78
CA MET A 88 7.74 18.49 -6.69
C MET A 88 9.00 19.37 -6.62
N GLY A 89 10.19 18.78 -6.73
CA GLY A 89 11.46 19.49 -6.81
C GLY A 89 11.52 20.47 -7.99
N ALA A 90 11.10 20.02 -9.19
CA ALA A 90 11.01 20.85 -10.38
C ALA A 90 9.98 22.00 -10.22
N GLY A 91 8.91 21.76 -9.46
CA GLY A 91 7.93 22.76 -9.05
C GLY A 91 8.40 23.69 -7.94
N GLY A 92 9.63 23.56 -7.43
CA GLY A 92 10.21 24.44 -6.41
C GLY A 92 9.94 24.04 -4.95
N TYR A 93 9.50 22.80 -4.70
CA TYR A 93 9.45 22.23 -3.35
C TYR A 93 10.80 21.60 -2.99
N ARG A 94 11.02 21.39 -1.69
CA ARG A 94 12.07 20.52 -1.18
C ARG A 94 11.43 19.30 -0.51
N PRO A 95 11.12 18.22 -1.25
CA PRO A 95 10.36 17.11 -0.71
C PRO A 95 11.21 16.27 0.25
N THR A 96 10.68 16.00 1.44
CA THR A 96 11.31 15.18 2.49
C THR A 96 10.52 13.89 2.69
N LEU A 97 11.22 12.77 2.83
CA LEU A 97 10.65 11.47 3.19
C LEU A 97 11.03 11.11 4.63
N VAL A 98 10.06 10.61 5.40
CA VAL A 98 10.27 10.05 6.74
C VAL A 98 9.66 8.66 6.79
N GLY A 99 10.51 7.63 6.91
CA GLY A 99 10.07 6.24 7.06
C GLY A 99 10.06 5.44 5.76
N ARG A 100 9.07 4.53 5.68
CA ARG A 100 9.03 3.46 4.69
C ARG A 100 8.71 3.97 3.29
N MET A 101 9.55 3.68 2.32
CA MET A 101 9.20 3.77 0.88
C MET A 101 9.49 2.46 0.15
N HIS A 102 10.24 1.56 0.77
CA HIS A 102 10.61 0.26 0.22
C HIS A 102 11.34 0.39 -1.12
N ALA A 103 12.20 1.40 -1.26
CA ALA A 103 13.06 1.54 -2.42
C ALA A 103 14.14 0.45 -2.38
N VAL A 104 14.33 -0.26 -3.49
CA VAL A 104 15.40 -1.26 -3.63
C VAL A 104 16.43 -0.68 -4.59
N GLY A 105 17.71 -0.88 -4.28
CA GLY A 105 18.84 -0.42 -5.05
C GLY A 105 19.60 0.72 -4.37
N PRO A 106 20.65 1.25 -5.05
CA PRO A 106 21.50 2.31 -4.50
C PRO A 106 20.78 3.66 -4.36
N ASP A 107 19.76 3.91 -5.18
CA ASP A 107 18.98 5.15 -5.11
C ASP A 107 17.80 4.97 -4.14
N GLN A 108 18.03 5.43 -2.91
CA GLN A 108 17.05 5.37 -1.83
C GLN A 108 16.22 6.66 -1.70
N LEU A 109 16.45 7.62 -2.59
CA LEU A 109 15.81 8.93 -2.56
C LEU A 109 14.80 9.09 -3.68
N HIS A 110 15.08 8.56 -4.88
CA HIS A 110 14.19 8.66 -6.04
C HIS A 110 13.53 10.04 -6.18
N GLY A 111 14.33 11.10 -6.02
CA GLY A 111 13.92 12.50 -6.13
C GLY A 111 13.59 13.23 -4.82
N TYR A 112 13.47 12.53 -3.69
CA TYR A 112 13.38 13.19 -2.38
C TYR A 112 14.69 13.93 -2.08
N ALA A 113 14.58 15.18 -1.61
CA ALA A 113 15.74 16.00 -1.29
C ALA A 113 16.40 15.57 0.03
N GLU A 114 15.65 14.89 0.89
CA GLU A 114 16.08 14.40 2.19
C GLU A 114 15.25 13.17 2.59
N ARG A 115 15.89 12.24 3.30
CA ARG A 115 15.24 11.11 3.94
C ARG A 115 15.72 11.00 5.38
N LEU A 116 14.82 11.17 6.34
CA LEU A 116 15.17 11.26 7.77
C LEU A 116 15.25 9.90 8.45
N ILE A 117 14.23 9.06 8.22
CA ILE A 117 14.16 7.69 8.71
C ILE A 117 14.08 6.76 7.50
N GLY A 118 14.89 5.71 7.55
CA GLY A 118 15.11 4.73 6.49
C GLY A 118 14.07 3.61 6.42
N ASP A 119 14.34 2.60 5.59
CA ASP A 119 13.60 1.33 5.59
C ASP A 119 14.28 0.32 6.53
N HIS A 120 13.58 -0.70 7.03
CA HIS A 120 14.20 -1.78 7.83
C HIS A 120 14.92 -2.84 6.96
N GLY A 121 14.53 -2.95 5.69
CA GLY A 121 15.11 -3.88 4.73
C GLY A 121 16.47 -3.42 4.21
N PRO A 122 17.30 -4.34 3.69
CA PRO A 122 18.55 -3.96 3.04
C PRO A 122 18.28 -3.13 1.77
N ASN A 123 19.06 -2.07 1.55
CA ASN A 123 18.93 -1.28 0.33
C ASN A 123 19.29 -2.08 -0.92
N HIS A 124 20.26 -2.99 -0.84
CA HIS A 124 20.77 -3.74 -2.00
C HIS A 124 20.22 -5.16 -2.06
N ILE A 125 19.90 -5.62 -3.28
CA ILE A 125 19.47 -7.00 -3.54
C ILE A 125 20.54 -7.97 -3.04
N GLY A 126 20.13 -9.04 -2.35
CA GLY A 126 21.05 -10.02 -1.78
C GLY A 126 21.75 -9.55 -0.50
N GLY A 127 21.44 -8.34 -0.02
CA GLY A 127 21.84 -7.86 1.29
C GLY A 127 21.23 -8.72 2.41
N ARG A 128 21.88 -8.69 3.58
CA ARG A 128 21.42 -9.45 4.74
C ARG A 128 20.13 -8.81 5.28
N GLY A 129 19.04 -9.59 5.28
CA GLY A 129 17.77 -9.20 5.87
C GLY A 129 17.89 -8.85 7.36
N ALA A 130 16.86 -8.18 7.88
CA ALA A 130 16.77 -7.89 9.31
C ALA A 130 16.56 -9.19 10.11
N ASP A 131 17.14 -9.26 11.30
CA ASP A 131 16.94 -10.38 12.22
C ASP A 131 15.75 -10.07 13.12
N HIS A 132 14.65 -10.77 12.87
CA HIS A 132 13.37 -10.57 13.54
C HIS A 132 13.23 -11.33 14.87
N GLY A 133 14.33 -11.86 15.43
CA GLY A 133 14.31 -12.52 16.74
C GLY A 133 13.20 -13.58 16.85
N ASP A 134 12.36 -13.45 17.87
CA ASP A 134 11.25 -14.36 18.13
C ASP A 134 10.19 -14.35 17.02
N LEU A 135 10.08 -13.25 16.26
CA LEU A 135 9.17 -13.08 15.14
C LEU A 135 9.80 -13.49 13.80
N SER A 136 10.94 -14.17 13.80
CA SER A 136 11.56 -14.69 12.56
C SER A 136 10.57 -15.53 11.74
N GLY A 137 10.53 -15.22 10.43
CA GLY A 137 9.64 -15.83 9.43
C GLY A 137 8.28 -15.16 9.26
N THR A 138 7.90 -14.20 10.09
CA THR A 138 6.53 -13.63 10.11
C THR A 138 6.33 -12.40 9.20
N ALA A 139 7.39 -11.83 8.65
CA ALA A 139 7.31 -10.67 7.74
C ALA A 139 6.79 -11.04 6.32
N GLY A 140 6.90 -12.31 5.91
CA GLY A 140 6.46 -12.82 4.61
C GLY A 140 5.14 -13.60 4.68
N PRO A 141 4.51 -13.90 3.52
CA PRO A 141 3.28 -14.70 3.50
C PRO A 141 3.58 -16.15 3.90
N GLY A 142 3.12 -16.55 5.08
CA GLY A 142 3.18 -17.92 5.56
C GLY A 142 2.49 -18.08 6.92
N ARG A 143 1.92 -19.26 7.18
CA ARG A 143 1.15 -19.55 8.42
C ARG A 143 1.90 -19.18 9.71
N VAL A 144 3.23 -19.19 9.72
CA VAL A 144 4.03 -18.76 10.89
C VAL A 144 3.66 -17.36 11.38
N SER A 145 3.27 -16.43 10.49
CA SER A 145 2.78 -15.09 10.86
C SER A 145 1.47 -15.11 11.65
N LEU A 146 0.64 -16.14 11.46
CA LEU A 146 -0.62 -16.34 12.17
C LEU A 146 -0.39 -17.11 13.47
N THR A 147 0.46 -18.15 13.42
CA THR A 147 0.81 -18.94 14.60
C THR A 147 1.49 -18.08 15.65
N LYS A 148 2.42 -17.21 15.23
CA LYS A 148 3.14 -16.23 16.07
C LYS A 148 2.44 -14.87 16.14
N SER A 149 1.10 -14.85 16.11
CA SER A 149 0.33 -13.62 16.33
C SER A 149 -0.07 -13.46 17.80
N GLY A 150 -0.39 -12.23 18.22
CA GLY A 150 -0.94 -11.95 19.55
C GLY A 150 -0.42 -10.66 20.18
N ALA A 151 -0.35 -10.67 21.51
CA ALA A 151 0.28 -9.61 22.28
C ALA A 151 1.81 -9.73 22.23
N GLY A 152 2.51 -8.60 22.20
CA GLY A 152 3.97 -8.52 22.20
C GLY A 152 4.44 -7.20 21.59
N GLN A 153 5.58 -7.21 20.91
CA GLN A 153 6.03 -6.06 20.13
C GLN A 153 6.70 -6.52 18.86
N SER A 154 6.41 -5.83 17.76
CA SER A 154 7.26 -5.86 16.57
C SER A 154 8.12 -4.60 16.49
N ALA A 155 9.30 -4.72 15.89
CA ALA A 155 10.16 -3.62 15.55
C ALA A 155 9.47 -2.60 14.62
N TYR A 156 8.41 -3.00 13.93
CA TYR A 156 7.62 -2.13 13.06
C TYR A 156 6.86 -1.07 13.86
N GLN A 157 6.38 -1.41 15.06
CA GLN A 157 5.79 -0.43 15.97
C GLN A 157 6.83 0.59 16.43
N VAL A 158 8.05 0.13 16.77
CA VAL A 158 9.16 1.01 17.20
C VAL A 158 9.64 1.92 16.06
N HIS A 159 9.76 1.37 14.86
CA HIS A 159 10.07 2.14 13.66
C HIS A 159 9.05 3.27 13.44
N ASP A 160 7.76 2.96 13.55
CA ASP A 160 6.72 3.95 13.29
C ASP A 160 6.64 5.03 14.39
N GLU A 161 7.08 4.73 15.61
CA GLU A 161 7.30 5.74 16.65
C GLU A 161 8.45 6.68 16.29
N ASP A 162 9.58 6.16 15.80
CA ASP A 162 10.70 6.99 15.32
C ASP A 162 10.29 7.86 14.12
N VAL A 163 9.53 7.29 13.17
CA VAL A 163 8.96 8.02 12.02
C VAL A 163 8.06 9.15 12.49
N THR A 164 7.19 8.88 13.46
CA THR A 164 6.27 9.88 14.02
C THR A 164 7.03 10.98 14.73
N ALA A 165 7.98 10.62 15.61
CA ALA A 165 8.79 11.58 16.34
C ALA A 165 9.61 12.48 15.40
N ALA A 166 10.24 11.91 14.38
CA ALA A 166 10.99 12.66 13.37
C ALA A 166 10.08 13.59 12.54
N SER A 167 8.87 13.14 12.19
CA SER A 167 7.90 13.95 11.46
C SER A 167 7.39 15.13 12.29
N VAL A 168 7.05 14.89 13.56
CA VAL A 168 6.62 15.93 14.51
C VAL A 168 7.73 16.95 14.75
N ASP A 169 8.97 16.49 14.96
CA ASP A 169 10.12 17.39 15.14
C ASP A 169 10.39 18.22 13.87
N TRP A 170 10.31 17.62 12.69
CA TRP A 170 10.44 18.33 11.42
C TRP A 170 9.39 19.46 11.29
N LEU A 171 8.12 19.14 11.57
CA LEU A 171 7.02 20.11 11.53
C LEU A 171 7.19 21.25 12.54
N ASN A 172 7.64 20.93 13.76
CA ASN A 172 7.93 21.93 14.79
C ASN A 172 9.06 22.87 14.35
N ARG A 173 10.16 22.33 13.80
CA ARG A 173 11.27 23.12 13.29
C ARG A 173 10.84 24.02 12.14
N PHE A 174 10.05 23.49 11.20
CA PHE A 174 9.49 24.28 10.11
C PHE A 174 8.57 25.40 10.61
N GLY A 175 7.66 25.09 11.55
CA GLY A 175 6.76 26.08 12.15
C GLY A 175 7.51 27.21 12.88
N VAL A 176 8.58 26.88 13.62
CA VAL A 176 9.46 27.88 14.24
C VAL A 176 10.12 28.77 13.19
N ALA A 177 10.70 28.19 12.13
CA ALA A 177 11.33 28.94 11.05
C ALA A 177 10.34 29.88 10.34
N LYS A 178 9.11 29.40 10.09
CA LYS A 178 8.02 30.19 9.47
C LYS A 178 7.61 31.37 10.37
N ARG A 179 7.36 31.14 11.66
CA ARG A 179 7.02 32.21 12.62
C ARG A 179 8.14 33.23 12.81
N ALA A 180 9.40 32.79 12.72
CA ALA A 180 10.57 33.65 12.77
C ALA A 180 10.83 34.42 11.45
N GLY A 181 10.02 34.20 10.40
CA GLY A 181 10.21 34.82 9.09
C GLY A 181 11.44 34.31 8.32
N GLN A 182 12.00 33.17 8.72
CA GLN A 182 13.21 32.58 8.11
C GLN A 182 12.90 31.83 6.81
N THR A 183 11.66 31.40 6.63
CA THR A 183 11.17 30.82 5.37
C THR A 183 9.73 31.26 5.11
N GLN A 184 9.40 31.36 3.83
CA GLN A 184 8.03 31.49 3.31
C GLN A 184 7.73 30.40 2.27
N ASP A 185 8.66 29.46 2.10
CA ASP A 185 8.57 28.40 1.10
C ASP A 185 7.50 27.39 1.53
N PRO A 186 6.79 26.76 0.57
CA PRO A 186 5.92 25.66 0.92
C PRO A 186 6.74 24.43 1.29
N PHE A 187 6.12 23.47 1.98
CA PHE A 187 6.75 22.18 2.26
C PHE A 187 6.03 21.01 1.60
N SER A 188 6.77 19.91 1.45
CA SER A 188 6.24 18.59 1.09
C SER A 188 6.89 17.55 1.99
N LEU A 189 6.09 16.89 2.82
CA LEU A 189 6.54 15.84 3.72
C LEU A 189 5.76 14.55 3.44
N SER A 190 6.48 13.52 3.02
CA SER A 190 5.95 12.16 2.87
C SER A 190 6.28 11.34 4.12
N VAL A 191 5.27 10.72 4.73
CA VAL A 191 5.39 9.91 5.94
C VAL A 191 4.97 8.48 5.62
N GLY A 192 5.92 7.55 5.68
CA GLY A 192 5.71 6.16 5.36
C GLY A 192 5.71 5.28 6.60
N PHE A 193 4.57 4.70 6.93
CA PHE A 193 4.43 3.77 8.06
C PHE A 193 4.63 2.31 7.64
N MET A 194 5.09 1.49 8.59
CA MET A 194 5.17 0.05 8.49
C MET A 194 3.86 -0.61 8.90
N LEU A 195 3.15 -0.05 9.87
CA LEU A 195 1.86 -0.58 10.32
C LEU A 195 0.77 -0.37 9.26
N PRO A 196 -0.26 -1.24 9.23
CA PRO A 196 -0.45 -2.44 10.06
C PRO A 196 0.12 -3.74 9.44
N HIS A 197 1.12 -3.66 8.54
CA HIS A 197 1.75 -4.85 7.95
C HIS A 197 2.26 -5.82 9.02
N GLN A 198 2.08 -7.12 8.76
CA GLN A 198 2.56 -8.20 9.64
C GLN A 198 4.05 -8.06 9.99
N PRO A 199 4.53 -8.48 11.18
CA PRO A 199 3.97 -9.49 12.07
C PRO A 199 2.64 -9.06 12.71
N PHE A 200 1.67 -9.98 12.83
CA PHE A 200 0.40 -9.70 13.51
C PHE A 200 0.58 -9.73 15.03
N VAL A 201 1.40 -8.81 15.53
CA VAL A 201 1.77 -8.67 16.94
C VAL A 201 1.56 -7.22 17.33
N ALA A 202 0.72 -6.99 18.34
CA ALA A 202 0.44 -5.67 18.87
C ALA A 202 0.84 -5.61 20.36
N ARG A 203 1.15 -4.41 20.87
CA ARG A 203 1.41 -4.22 22.30
C ARG A 203 0.24 -4.71 23.12
N ALA A 204 0.51 -5.27 24.29
CA ALA A 204 -0.53 -5.81 25.18
C ALA A 204 -1.71 -4.83 25.35
N GLU A 205 -1.43 -3.56 25.63
CA GLU A 205 -2.47 -2.53 25.77
C GLU A 205 -3.32 -2.29 24.51
N ASP A 206 -2.76 -2.49 23.31
CA ASP A 206 -3.47 -2.37 22.04
C ASP A 206 -4.23 -3.65 21.73
N TYR A 207 -3.58 -4.81 21.90
CA TYR A 207 -4.15 -6.13 21.67
C TYR A 207 -5.37 -6.39 22.59
N GLU A 208 -5.26 -6.08 23.88
CA GLU A 208 -6.31 -6.25 24.89
C GLU A 208 -7.56 -5.43 24.59
N ARG A 209 -7.45 -4.32 23.83
CA ARG A 209 -8.63 -3.55 23.39
C ARG A 209 -9.45 -4.30 22.35
N TYR A 210 -8.91 -5.28 21.66
CA TYR A 210 -9.55 -5.94 20.51
C TYR A 210 -9.74 -7.44 20.65
N VAL A 211 -8.98 -8.09 21.55
CA VAL A 211 -9.20 -9.49 21.89
C VAL A 211 -10.68 -9.69 22.28
N ASP A 212 -11.30 -10.74 21.74
CA ASP A 212 -12.72 -11.08 21.90
C ASP A 212 -13.74 -10.04 21.37
N ARG A 213 -13.30 -8.93 20.75
CA ARG A 213 -14.17 -7.88 20.20
C ARG A 213 -14.22 -7.88 18.67
N VAL A 214 -13.19 -8.39 18.00
CA VAL A 214 -13.15 -8.44 16.53
C VAL A 214 -14.08 -9.55 16.01
N PRO A 215 -14.99 -9.25 15.07
CA PRO A 215 -15.85 -10.28 14.49
C PRO A 215 -15.04 -11.26 13.62
N PRO A 216 -15.53 -12.50 13.43
CA PRO A 216 -14.96 -13.40 12.44
C PRO A 216 -15.00 -12.80 11.03
N PRO A 217 -14.21 -13.34 10.08
CA PRO A 217 -14.29 -12.94 8.68
C PRO A 217 -15.73 -12.94 8.17
N ARG A 218 -16.07 -11.95 7.34
CA ARG A 218 -17.41 -11.76 6.77
C ARG A 218 -17.64 -12.68 5.58
N THR A 219 -16.60 -13.05 4.85
CA THR A 219 -16.58 -13.98 3.71
C THR A 219 -15.68 -15.18 3.98
N PRO A 220 -15.93 -15.99 5.02
CA PRO A 220 -15.13 -17.20 5.20
C PRO A 220 -15.31 -18.13 3.99
N GLN A 221 -14.22 -18.75 3.55
CA GLN A 221 -14.23 -19.74 2.48
C GLN A 221 -13.37 -20.93 2.87
N GLU A 222 -13.95 -22.13 2.80
CA GLU A 222 -13.24 -23.37 3.10
C GLU A 222 -12.15 -23.64 2.05
N PHE A 223 -11.24 -24.55 2.37
CA PHE A 223 -10.25 -25.03 1.41
C PHE A 223 -10.81 -26.28 0.74
N ASP A 224 -11.35 -26.13 -0.46
CA ASP A 224 -11.96 -27.19 -1.24
C ASP A 224 -11.58 -27.09 -2.73
N ASP A 225 -12.06 -28.06 -3.51
CA ASP A 225 -11.79 -28.16 -4.95
C ASP A 225 -12.56 -27.11 -5.78
N ASP A 226 -13.50 -26.36 -5.19
CA ASP A 226 -14.26 -25.29 -5.86
C ASP A 226 -13.49 -23.95 -5.88
N LEU A 227 -12.38 -23.85 -5.14
CA LEU A 227 -11.47 -22.71 -5.21
C LEU A 227 -10.89 -22.54 -6.61
N HIS A 228 -10.74 -21.28 -7.04
CA HIS A 228 -9.98 -20.96 -8.23
C HIS A 228 -8.56 -21.60 -8.15
N PRO A 229 -8.03 -22.21 -9.24
CA PRO A 229 -6.78 -22.97 -9.20
C PRO A 229 -5.60 -22.19 -8.61
N HIS A 230 -5.45 -20.92 -8.99
CA HIS A 230 -4.44 -20.03 -8.40
C HIS A 230 -4.58 -19.88 -6.87
N LEU A 231 -5.81 -19.65 -6.37
CA LEU A 231 -6.06 -19.45 -4.94
C LEU A 231 -5.84 -20.74 -4.15
N HIS A 232 -6.22 -21.88 -4.73
CA HIS A 232 -5.95 -23.18 -4.16
C HIS A 232 -4.44 -23.43 -4.04
N ALA A 233 -3.67 -23.19 -5.11
CA ALA A 233 -2.21 -23.31 -5.10
C ALA A 233 -1.55 -22.35 -4.11
N TRP A 234 -1.99 -21.09 -4.08
CA TRP A 234 -1.52 -20.05 -3.17
C TRP A 234 -1.72 -20.43 -1.70
N ARG A 235 -2.96 -20.76 -1.31
CA ARG A 235 -3.30 -21.16 0.07
C ARG A 235 -2.51 -22.40 0.50
N ALA A 236 -2.35 -23.37 -0.42
CA ALA A 236 -1.56 -24.56 -0.16
C ALA A 236 -0.09 -24.23 0.12
N ALA A 237 0.53 -23.39 -0.71
CA ALA A 237 1.93 -23.03 -0.59
C ALA A 237 2.23 -22.14 0.62
N CYS A 238 1.29 -21.31 1.04
CA CYS A 238 1.39 -20.51 2.25
C CYS A 238 1.04 -21.26 3.56
N GLY A 239 0.59 -22.51 3.45
CA GLY A 239 0.26 -23.35 4.60
C GLY A 239 -1.05 -23.00 5.29
N ILE A 240 -1.98 -22.34 4.59
CA ILE A 240 -3.27 -21.85 5.12
C ILE A 240 -4.47 -22.64 4.57
N LYS A 241 -4.30 -23.96 4.42
CA LYS A 241 -5.39 -24.88 4.04
C LYS A 241 -6.44 -25.00 5.16
N ASP A 242 -5.96 -25.13 6.40
CA ASP A 242 -6.77 -25.25 7.61
C ASP A 242 -6.10 -24.41 8.70
N VAL A 243 -6.64 -23.20 8.92
CA VAL A 243 -6.16 -22.27 9.94
C VAL A 243 -7.14 -22.33 11.10
N PRO A 244 -6.69 -22.71 12.31
CA PRO A 244 -7.54 -22.75 13.49
C PRO A 244 -8.23 -21.41 13.75
N VAL A 245 -9.49 -21.46 14.19
CA VAL A 245 -10.30 -20.27 14.48
C VAL A 245 -9.62 -19.36 15.50
N ASP A 246 -8.90 -19.92 16.48
CA ASP A 246 -8.16 -19.14 17.48
C ASP A 246 -6.95 -18.40 16.86
N GLU A 247 -6.23 -19.01 15.91
CA GLU A 247 -5.16 -18.32 15.15
C GLU A 247 -5.76 -17.17 14.33
N VAL A 248 -6.92 -17.38 13.69
CA VAL A 248 -7.61 -16.35 12.93
C VAL A 248 -8.01 -15.18 13.82
N GLN A 249 -8.65 -15.44 14.96
CA GLN A 249 -9.11 -14.38 15.86
C GLN A 249 -7.95 -13.65 16.54
N ARG A 250 -6.91 -14.37 16.94
CA ARG A 250 -5.70 -13.77 17.54
C ARG A 250 -4.97 -12.84 16.57
N ALA A 251 -4.75 -13.30 15.34
CA ALA A 251 -4.10 -12.47 14.32
C ALA A 251 -4.95 -11.24 13.93
N ARG A 252 -6.27 -11.40 13.82
CA ARG A 252 -7.18 -10.26 13.58
C ARG A 252 -7.19 -9.26 14.74
N ALA A 253 -7.27 -9.72 16.00
CA ALA A 253 -7.20 -8.82 17.15
C ALA A 253 -5.90 -7.99 17.17
N ALA A 254 -4.77 -8.62 16.87
CA ALA A 254 -3.50 -7.91 16.73
C ALA A 254 -3.52 -6.90 15.56
N TYR A 255 -4.03 -7.29 14.39
CA TYR A 255 -4.15 -6.39 13.24
C TYR A 255 -5.01 -5.14 13.55
N TRP A 256 -6.15 -5.30 14.22
CA TRP A 256 -6.99 -4.17 14.68
C TRP A 256 -6.22 -3.28 15.67
N GLY A 257 -5.47 -3.87 16.59
CA GLY A 257 -4.59 -3.14 17.52
C GLY A 257 -3.50 -2.34 16.81
N LEU A 258 -2.92 -2.88 15.75
CA LEU A 258 -1.92 -2.19 14.93
C LEU A 258 -2.52 -1.03 14.13
N VAL A 259 -3.73 -1.19 13.58
CA VAL A 259 -4.45 -0.10 12.91
C VAL A 259 -4.75 1.05 13.87
N ASP A 260 -5.27 0.75 15.07
CA ASP A 260 -5.52 1.74 16.12
C ASP A 260 -4.23 2.45 16.52
N ARG A 261 -3.15 1.71 16.77
CA ARG A 261 -1.84 2.30 17.09
C ARG A 261 -1.36 3.25 15.98
N MET A 262 -1.48 2.84 14.71
CA MET A 262 -1.12 3.68 13.58
C MET A 262 -1.97 4.96 13.53
N ASP A 263 -3.28 4.88 13.78
CA ASP A 263 -4.15 6.06 13.82
C ASP A 263 -3.73 7.06 14.91
N GLN A 264 -3.34 6.57 16.09
CA GLN A 264 -2.80 7.42 17.17
C GLN A 264 -1.50 8.12 16.76
N LEU A 265 -0.61 7.44 16.03
CA LEU A 265 0.63 8.02 15.51
C LEU A 265 0.34 9.09 14.45
N ILE A 266 -0.64 8.85 13.57
CA ILE A 266 -1.14 9.87 12.63
C ILE A 266 -1.69 11.08 13.39
N GLY A 267 -2.45 10.86 14.47
CA GLY A 267 -2.96 11.91 15.34
C GLY A 267 -1.90 12.88 15.83
N GLN A 268 -0.75 12.37 16.28
CA GLN A 268 0.37 13.19 16.74
C GLN A 268 0.96 14.10 15.65
N ILE A 269 0.99 13.62 14.40
CA ILE A 269 1.44 14.41 13.23
C ILE A 269 0.43 15.52 12.91
N LEU A 270 -0.87 15.19 12.92
CA LEU A 270 -1.94 16.16 12.70
C LEU A 270 -1.95 17.25 13.78
N GLU A 271 -1.79 16.87 15.05
CA GLU A 271 -1.65 17.79 16.18
C GLU A 271 -0.41 18.69 16.04
N ALA A 272 0.68 18.20 15.46
CA ALA A 272 1.87 19.02 15.19
C ALA A 272 1.62 20.05 14.08
N LEU A 273 0.84 19.72 13.04
CA LEU A 273 0.42 20.68 12.02
C LEU A 273 -0.45 21.80 12.63
N GLU A 274 -1.43 21.43 13.45
CA GLU A 274 -2.33 22.35 14.14
C GLU A 274 -1.57 23.30 15.07
N ARG A 275 -0.74 22.75 15.97
CA ARG A 275 0.04 23.55 16.92
C ARG A 275 1.01 24.53 16.26
N ASN A 276 1.36 24.32 14.99
CA ASN A 276 2.26 25.19 14.25
C ASN A 276 1.54 26.10 13.24
N ASP A 277 0.21 26.17 13.26
CA ASP A 277 -0.60 26.96 12.32
C ASP A 277 -0.28 26.63 10.85
N LEU A 278 -0.04 25.35 10.56
CA LEU A 278 0.28 24.85 9.22
C LEU A 278 -0.92 24.25 8.51
N LEU A 279 -1.97 23.89 9.26
CA LEU A 279 -3.06 23.05 8.78
C LEU A 279 -3.87 23.69 7.63
N ASP A 280 -4.26 24.97 7.74
CA ASP A 280 -5.17 25.66 6.80
C ASP A 280 -4.69 25.74 5.35
N ASN A 281 -3.38 25.64 5.12
CA ASN A 281 -2.77 25.71 3.79
C ASN A 281 -2.08 24.39 3.41
N THR A 282 -2.52 23.28 3.98
CA THR A 282 -1.92 21.96 3.73
C THR A 282 -2.94 21.02 3.12
N LEU A 283 -2.60 20.43 1.97
CA LEU A 283 -3.25 19.24 1.46
C LEU A 283 -2.71 18.05 2.26
N ILE A 284 -3.59 17.31 2.91
CA ILE A 284 -3.28 16.04 3.57
C ILE A 284 -3.87 14.91 2.73
N VAL A 285 -3.04 13.94 2.36
CA VAL A 285 -3.45 12.73 1.66
C VAL A 285 -3.07 11.53 2.52
N TYR A 286 -4.05 10.70 2.86
CA TYR A 286 -3.84 9.42 3.51
C TYR A 286 -4.16 8.28 2.55
N THR A 287 -3.29 7.27 2.46
CA THR A 287 -3.52 6.07 1.67
C THR A 287 -2.72 4.85 2.15
N SER A 288 -2.83 3.72 1.44
CA SER A 288 -2.00 2.52 1.67
C SER A 288 -1.37 2.04 0.36
N ASP A 289 -0.26 1.33 0.41
CA ASP A 289 0.33 0.73 -0.79
C ASP A 289 -0.52 -0.44 -1.33
N HIS A 290 -1.09 -1.26 -0.46
CA HIS A 290 -2.09 -2.28 -0.77
C HIS A 290 -2.93 -2.56 0.48
N GLY A 291 -3.92 -3.44 0.35
CA GLY A 291 -4.81 -3.88 1.42
C GLY A 291 -4.28 -5.08 2.23
N GLU A 292 -5.16 -5.65 3.04
CA GLU A 292 -5.00 -6.87 3.84
C GLU A 292 -6.31 -7.67 3.85
N GLN A 293 -6.21 -8.96 3.54
CA GLN A 293 -7.36 -9.88 3.53
C GLN A 293 -7.85 -10.26 4.93
N ALA A 294 -6.98 -10.30 5.94
CA ALA A 294 -7.31 -10.56 7.35
C ALA A 294 -8.19 -11.81 7.58
N GLY A 295 -8.09 -12.84 6.75
CA GLY A 295 -8.90 -14.06 6.81
C GLY A 295 -10.16 -14.06 5.93
N GLU A 296 -10.51 -12.94 5.29
CA GLU A 296 -11.58 -12.89 4.28
C GLU A 296 -11.21 -13.82 3.10
N HIS A 297 -12.21 -14.52 2.56
CA HIS A 297 -12.05 -15.61 1.58
C HIS A 297 -11.10 -16.75 2.02
N GLY A 298 -10.87 -16.89 3.33
CA GLY A 298 -9.88 -17.83 3.86
C GLY A 298 -8.43 -17.47 3.49
N LEU A 299 -8.21 -16.21 3.07
CA LEU A 299 -6.93 -15.70 2.60
C LEU A 299 -6.36 -14.68 3.60
N TRP A 300 -5.04 -14.52 3.57
CA TRP A 300 -4.29 -13.59 4.41
C TRP A 300 -3.31 -12.80 3.56
N TRP A 301 -2.88 -11.64 4.06
CA TRP A 301 -1.94 -10.75 3.41
C TRP A 301 -2.54 -10.09 2.17
N LYS A 302 -1.78 -10.10 1.06
CA LYS A 302 -2.04 -9.42 -0.20
C LYS A 302 -1.91 -10.44 -1.35
N GLN A 303 -1.39 -10.02 -2.51
CA GLN A 303 -1.11 -10.90 -3.66
C GLN A 303 -2.34 -11.53 -4.33
N THR A 304 -3.53 -10.98 -4.07
CA THR A 304 -4.76 -11.29 -4.82
C THR A 304 -5.42 -10.00 -5.27
N PHE A 305 -6.46 -10.13 -6.10
CA PHE A 305 -7.22 -8.99 -6.63
C PHE A 305 -8.59 -8.78 -5.95
N TYR A 306 -8.87 -9.52 -4.87
CA TYR A 306 -10.04 -9.25 -4.03
C TYR A 306 -9.96 -7.85 -3.44
N GLU A 307 -11.12 -7.25 -3.13
CA GLU A 307 -11.27 -5.91 -2.57
C GLU A 307 -10.36 -5.72 -1.36
N ASP A 308 -10.32 -6.70 -0.45
CA ASP A 308 -9.52 -6.60 0.77
C ASP A 308 -8.01 -6.48 0.50
N SER A 309 -7.51 -6.95 -0.65
CA SER A 309 -6.09 -6.89 -1.05
C SER A 309 -5.79 -5.73 -2.00
N ALA A 310 -6.64 -5.49 -3.00
CA ALA A 310 -6.36 -4.56 -4.09
C ALA A 310 -6.95 -3.16 -3.91
N ARG A 311 -8.06 -3.02 -3.17
CA ARG A 311 -8.61 -1.71 -2.79
C ARG A 311 -7.84 -1.19 -1.59
N ILE A 312 -7.65 0.12 -1.54
CA ILE A 312 -6.88 0.78 -0.48
C ILE A 312 -7.72 1.91 0.16
N PRO A 313 -7.51 2.21 1.46
CA PRO A 313 -7.93 3.47 2.03
C PRO A 313 -7.39 4.64 1.20
N ALA A 314 -8.20 5.66 0.99
CA ALA A 314 -7.79 6.89 0.34
C ALA A 314 -8.64 8.06 0.83
N ILE A 315 -8.01 9.01 1.53
CA ILE A 315 -8.67 10.18 2.12
C ILE A 315 -7.87 11.43 1.74
N LEU A 316 -8.56 12.45 1.24
CA LEU A 316 -7.98 13.76 0.92
C LEU A 316 -8.63 14.82 1.79
N TRP A 317 -7.82 15.63 2.45
CA TRP A 317 -8.28 16.72 3.30
C TRP A 317 -7.58 18.01 2.89
N TRP A 318 -8.36 19.00 2.46
CA TRP A 318 -7.85 20.29 2.00
C TRP A 318 -8.89 21.40 2.22
N PRO A 319 -8.92 22.02 3.41
CA PRO A 319 -9.97 22.95 3.80
C PRO A 319 -10.13 24.11 2.84
N GLY A 320 -11.38 24.44 2.52
CA GLY A 320 -11.73 25.51 1.61
C GLY A 320 -11.38 25.25 0.14
N GLN A 321 -10.76 24.11 -0.19
CA GLN A 321 -10.37 23.72 -1.55
C GLN A 321 -11.08 22.45 -2.03
N LEU A 322 -11.38 21.54 -1.11
CA LEU A 322 -12.20 20.35 -1.32
C LEU A 322 -13.44 20.40 -0.41
N PRO A 323 -14.57 19.77 -0.81
CA PRO A 323 -15.75 19.69 0.04
C PRO A 323 -15.49 18.79 1.25
N ALA A 324 -16.10 19.12 2.38
CA ALA A 324 -16.00 18.36 3.62
C ALA A 324 -17.09 17.29 3.72
N GLY A 325 -16.74 16.11 4.21
CA GLY A 325 -17.66 15.01 4.49
C GLY A 325 -18.22 14.33 3.24
N VAL A 326 -17.53 14.44 2.11
CA VAL A 326 -17.95 13.85 0.84
C VAL A 326 -17.32 12.47 0.66
N ARG A 327 -18.10 11.54 0.09
CA ARG A 327 -17.59 10.26 -0.38
C ARG A 327 -17.70 10.20 -1.89
N CYS A 328 -16.61 9.83 -2.55
CA CYS A 328 -16.53 9.69 -4.00
C CYS A 328 -16.43 8.21 -4.35
N ASP A 329 -17.44 7.67 -5.02
CA ASP A 329 -17.53 6.27 -5.43
C ASP A 329 -16.93 5.98 -6.82
N ARG A 330 -16.35 7.00 -7.46
CA ARG A 330 -15.71 6.88 -8.76
C ARG A 330 -14.46 6.01 -8.67
N VAL A 331 -14.27 5.12 -9.64
CA VAL A 331 -13.14 4.18 -9.66
C VAL A 331 -11.87 4.95 -10.04
N CYS A 332 -10.85 4.86 -9.20
CA CYS A 332 -9.55 5.48 -9.40
C CYS A 332 -8.40 4.58 -8.93
N SER A 333 -7.18 4.98 -9.26
CA SER A 333 -5.96 4.30 -8.83
C SER A 333 -5.11 5.20 -7.93
N SER A 334 -4.19 4.64 -7.13
CA SER A 334 -3.16 5.45 -6.45
C SER A 334 -2.28 6.26 -7.43
N LEU A 335 -2.21 5.87 -8.71
CA LEU A 335 -1.60 6.70 -9.76
C LEU A 335 -2.36 8.02 -9.94
N ASP A 336 -3.68 8.01 -9.80
CA ASP A 336 -4.51 9.22 -9.84
C ASP A 336 -4.22 10.11 -8.62
N LEU A 337 -3.93 9.53 -7.44
CA LEU A 337 -3.48 10.30 -6.27
C LEU A 337 -2.15 11.03 -6.54
N ASN A 338 -1.19 10.38 -7.20
CA ASN A 338 0.05 11.02 -7.64
C ASN A 338 -0.23 12.26 -8.51
N ALA A 339 -1.03 12.10 -9.57
CA ALA A 339 -1.38 13.20 -10.46
C ALA A 339 -2.15 14.32 -9.73
N THR A 340 -3.05 13.95 -8.81
CA THR A 340 -3.84 14.88 -7.99
C THR A 340 -2.96 15.72 -7.08
N MET A 341 -1.95 15.11 -6.43
CA MET A 341 -1.00 15.85 -5.60
C MET A 341 -0.18 16.84 -6.42
N LEU A 342 0.32 16.45 -7.60
CA LEU A 342 1.09 17.38 -8.44
C LEU A 342 0.25 18.55 -8.94
N ASP A 343 -0.99 18.30 -9.35
CA ASP A 343 -1.95 19.33 -9.76
C ASP A 343 -2.27 20.30 -8.61
N ALA A 344 -2.48 19.78 -7.39
CA ALA A 344 -2.78 20.58 -6.20
C ALA A 344 -1.64 21.52 -5.79
N LEU A 345 -0.40 21.09 -6.05
CA LEU A 345 0.82 21.82 -5.71
C LEU A 345 1.29 22.77 -6.82
N ASP A 346 0.60 22.79 -7.96
CA ASP A 346 1.00 23.50 -9.19
C ASP A 346 2.40 23.06 -9.65
N CYS A 347 2.62 21.74 -9.68
CA CYS A 347 3.86 21.09 -10.08
C CYS A 347 3.73 20.44 -11.47
N PRO A 348 4.83 20.28 -12.23
CA PRO A 348 4.81 19.62 -13.52
C PRO A 348 4.28 18.18 -13.42
N SER A 349 3.42 17.78 -14.36
CA SER A 349 3.01 16.38 -14.50
C SER A 349 4.19 15.48 -14.88
N LEU A 350 4.14 14.22 -14.45
CA LEU A 350 5.17 13.25 -14.83
C LEU A 350 5.02 12.78 -16.29
N PRO A 351 6.12 12.70 -17.06
CA PRO A 351 6.07 12.18 -18.42
C PRO A 351 5.71 10.69 -18.40
N ALA A 352 4.85 10.28 -19.34
CA ALA A 352 4.32 8.92 -19.44
C ALA A 352 3.59 8.42 -18.18
N SER A 353 3.14 9.33 -17.31
CA SER A 353 2.24 8.95 -16.23
C SER A 353 0.90 8.48 -16.78
N ARG A 354 0.32 7.45 -16.15
CA ARG A 354 -1.04 6.96 -16.39
C ARG A 354 -2.05 7.55 -15.40
N GLY A 355 -1.56 8.27 -14.38
CA GLY A 355 -2.40 8.93 -13.40
C GLY A 355 -3.13 10.14 -13.97
N ARG A 356 -4.36 10.36 -13.49
CA ARG A 356 -5.23 11.48 -13.85
C ARG A 356 -5.58 12.24 -12.57
N SER A 357 -5.51 13.57 -12.60
CA SER A 357 -5.88 14.37 -11.43
C SER A 357 -7.37 14.27 -11.15
N LEU A 358 -7.71 13.93 -9.90
CA LEU A 358 -9.07 13.87 -9.38
C LEU A 358 -9.60 15.26 -9.00
N LEU A 359 -8.78 16.32 -8.95
CA LEU A 359 -9.17 17.60 -8.35
C LEU A 359 -10.43 18.22 -8.99
N SER A 360 -10.56 18.13 -10.31
CA SER A 360 -11.75 18.66 -11.01
C SER A 360 -13.00 17.89 -10.61
N LEU A 361 -12.91 16.55 -10.57
CA LEU A 361 -13.99 15.67 -10.12
C LEU A 361 -14.37 15.90 -8.65
N LEU A 362 -13.39 16.07 -7.77
CA LEU A 362 -13.64 16.28 -6.34
C LEU A 362 -14.24 17.65 -6.03
N ARG A 363 -14.07 18.63 -6.92
CA ARG A 363 -14.69 19.96 -6.81
C ARG A 363 -16.06 20.04 -7.49
N ASP A 364 -16.27 19.25 -8.52
CA ASP A 364 -17.51 19.18 -9.28
C ASP A 364 -17.77 17.72 -9.72
N GLU A 365 -18.72 17.07 -9.06
CA GLU A 365 -19.12 15.67 -9.30
C GLU A 365 -19.63 15.42 -10.73
N SER A 366 -20.03 16.49 -11.45
CA SER A 366 -20.47 16.40 -12.84
C SER A 366 -19.30 16.27 -13.84
N THR A 367 -18.06 16.45 -13.37
CA THR A 367 -16.86 16.30 -14.20
C THR A 367 -16.82 14.89 -14.81
N PRO A 368 -16.70 14.76 -16.15
CA PRO A 368 -16.53 13.47 -16.78
C PRO A 368 -15.29 12.75 -16.24
N TRP A 369 -15.47 11.50 -15.86
CA TRP A 369 -14.41 10.64 -15.37
C TRP A 369 -14.60 9.24 -15.93
N GLU A 370 -13.49 8.56 -16.23
CA GLU A 370 -13.53 7.17 -16.67
C GLU A 370 -13.26 6.28 -15.47
N ASP A 371 -14.28 5.57 -15.02
CA ASP A 371 -14.24 4.66 -13.88
C ASP A 371 -13.43 3.41 -14.22
N VAL A 372 -12.10 3.55 -14.16
CA VAL A 372 -11.15 2.47 -14.46
C VAL A 372 -9.96 2.49 -13.52
N ALA A 373 -9.56 1.30 -13.07
CA ALA A 373 -8.28 1.06 -12.42
C ALA A 373 -7.73 -0.31 -12.83
N PHE A 374 -6.40 -0.42 -12.90
CA PHE A 374 -5.71 -1.68 -13.15
C PHE A 374 -4.83 -2.05 -11.96
N CYS A 375 -4.64 -3.35 -11.75
CA CYS A 375 -3.76 -3.90 -10.72
C CYS A 375 -2.97 -5.07 -11.31
N GLU A 376 -1.64 -5.07 -11.18
CA GLU A 376 -0.75 -6.06 -11.78
C GLU A 376 -0.06 -6.89 -10.71
N PHE A 377 -0.08 -8.21 -10.88
CA PHE A 377 0.64 -9.12 -10.01
C PHE A 377 1.42 -10.12 -10.85
N CYS A 378 2.74 -9.94 -10.87
CA CYS A 378 3.64 -10.78 -11.63
C CYS A 378 4.79 -11.27 -10.75
N LEU A 379 5.05 -12.58 -10.76
CA LEU A 379 6.16 -13.21 -10.06
C LEU A 379 6.84 -14.24 -10.97
N ASP A 380 8.16 -14.28 -10.93
CA ASP A 380 8.96 -15.21 -11.74
C ASP A 380 9.71 -16.25 -10.87
N GLN A 381 9.77 -16.08 -9.54
CA GLN A 381 10.33 -17.05 -8.56
C GLN A 381 9.64 -16.92 -7.21
N ALA A 382 9.61 -18.03 -6.47
CA ALA A 382 9.22 -18.02 -5.08
C ALA A 382 10.21 -17.20 -4.23
N GLY A 383 9.71 -16.48 -3.23
CA GLY A 383 10.55 -15.71 -2.32
C GLY A 383 9.75 -14.93 -1.28
N ALA A 384 10.33 -13.87 -0.74
CA ALA A 384 9.64 -12.96 0.20
C ALA A 384 8.37 -12.32 -0.42
N ALA A 385 8.30 -12.29 -1.75
CA ALA A 385 7.15 -11.84 -2.52
C ALA A 385 6.03 -12.89 -2.65
N GLY A 386 6.18 -14.09 -2.07
CA GLY A 386 5.20 -15.17 -2.12
C GLY A 386 5.66 -16.42 -2.87
N PRO A 387 4.90 -17.52 -2.80
CA PRO A 387 5.10 -18.70 -3.63
C PRO A 387 4.86 -18.41 -5.12
N VAL A 388 5.44 -19.25 -5.99
CA VAL A 388 5.31 -19.16 -7.45
C VAL A 388 5.01 -20.53 -8.02
N GLU A 389 4.14 -20.55 -9.02
CA GLU A 389 3.82 -21.73 -9.83
C GLU A 389 4.94 -21.99 -10.85
N ASP A 390 5.11 -23.24 -11.32
CA ASP A 390 6.23 -23.63 -12.20
C ASP A 390 6.38 -22.75 -13.47
N ALA A 391 5.28 -22.22 -14.00
CA ALA A 391 5.25 -21.36 -15.18
C ALA A 391 5.48 -19.86 -14.89
N GLY A 392 5.61 -19.48 -13.61
CA GLY A 392 5.51 -18.08 -13.18
C GLY A 392 4.06 -17.65 -12.97
N VAL A 393 3.88 -16.46 -12.40
CA VAL A 393 2.58 -15.83 -12.15
C VAL A 393 2.55 -14.55 -12.97
N PHE A 394 1.59 -14.41 -13.88
CA PHE A 394 1.39 -13.20 -14.68
C PHE A 394 -0.09 -12.88 -14.74
N GLN A 395 -0.52 -11.91 -13.93
CA GLN A 395 -1.93 -11.65 -13.71
C GLN A 395 -2.20 -10.15 -13.70
N ARG A 396 -3.42 -9.78 -14.10
CA ARG A 396 -3.86 -8.39 -14.11
C ARG A 396 -5.34 -8.31 -13.82
N MET A 397 -5.73 -7.35 -12.99
CA MET A 397 -7.12 -7.00 -12.74
C MET A 397 -7.47 -5.69 -13.44
N ILE A 398 -8.71 -5.63 -13.94
CA ILE A 398 -9.37 -4.39 -14.33
C ILE A 398 -10.63 -4.19 -13.47
N ARG A 399 -10.73 -3.03 -12.85
CA ARG A 399 -11.96 -2.51 -12.23
C ARG A 399 -12.56 -1.49 -13.20
N TYR A 400 -13.78 -1.73 -13.70
CA TYR A 400 -14.46 -0.85 -14.66
C TYR A 400 -15.95 -0.67 -14.34
N GLY A 401 -16.38 0.56 -14.03
CA GLY A 401 -17.79 0.87 -13.74
C GLY A 401 -18.31 0.14 -12.50
N ASP A 402 -19.18 -0.87 -12.64
CA ASP A 402 -19.62 -1.78 -11.55
C ASP A 402 -18.86 -3.11 -11.53
N TRP A 403 -18.08 -3.41 -12.57
CA TRP A 403 -17.49 -4.72 -12.81
C TRP A 403 -16.01 -4.77 -12.41
N LYS A 404 -15.56 -5.95 -12.01
CA LYS A 404 -14.15 -6.26 -11.80
C LYS A 404 -13.84 -7.61 -12.45
N LEU A 405 -12.82 -7.64 -13.31
CA LEU A 405 -12.33 -8.86 -13.94
C LEU A 405 -10.89 -9.11 -13.53
N ASN A 406 -10.63 -10.32 -13.03
CA ASN A 406 -9.31 -10.79 -12.67
C ASN A 406 -8.83 -11.74 -13.77
N TYR A 407 -7.82 -11.33 -14.53
CA TYR A 407 -7.20 -12.17 -15.55
C TYR A 407 -6.00 -12.93 -14.97
N TYR A 408 -6.04 -14.25 -15.11
CA TYR A 408 -4.98 -15.17 -14.72
C TYR A 408 -4.41 -15.79 -15.99
N HIS A 409 -3.16 -15.48 -16.35
CA HIS A 409 -2.59 -16.04 -17.58
C HIS A 409 -2.57 -17.58 -17.54
N GLN A 410 -3.09 -18.20 -18.59
CA GLN A 410 -3.23 -19.67 -18.75
C GLN A 410 -4.14 -20.35 -17.71
N GLN A 411 -4.95 -19.58 -16.98
CA GLN A 411 -5.96 -20.09 -16.05
C GLN A 411 -7.32 -19.40 -16.33
N PRO A 412 -8.43 -19.90 -15.78
CA PRO A 412 -9.72 -19.22 -15.87
C PRO A 412 -9.63 -17.79 -15.33
N ALA A 413 -10.38 -16.85 -15.91
CA ALA A 413 -10.57 -15.53 -15.30
C ALA A 413 -11.61 -15.63 -14.17
N GLN A 414 -11.73 -14.58 -13.36
CA GLN A 414 -12.89 -14.37 -12.48
C GLN A 414 -13.59 -13.06 -12.85
N LEU A 415 -14.91 -12.99 -12.68
CA LEU A 415 -15.70 -11.77 -12.92
C LEU A 415 -16.66 -11.51 -11.76
N PHE A 416 -16.63 -10.29 -11.22
CA PHE A 416 -17.51 -9.84 -10.15
C PHE A 416 -18.24 -8.56 -10.52
N ASN A 417 -19.51 -8.44 -10.11
CA ASN A 417 -20.25 -7.18 -10.13
C ASN A 417 -20.27 -6.61 -8.71
N LEU A 418 -19.48 -5.58 -8.43
CA LEU A 418 -19.29 -5.06 -7.07
C LEU A 418 -20.47 -4.23 -6.57
N ARG A 419 -21.39 -3.80 -7.45
CA ARG A 419 -22.63 -3.16 -7.01
C ARG A 419 -23.59 -4.17 -6.40
N GLU A 420 -23.67 -5.36 -6.99
CA GLU A 420 -24.57 -6.44 -6.56
C GLU A 420 -23.92 -7.35 -5.52
N ASP A 421 -22.61 -7.54 -5.62
CA ASP A 421 -21.80 -8.43 -4.79
C ASP A 421 -20.50 -7.72 -4.36
N PRO A 422 -20.59 -6.75 -3.41
CA PRO A 422 -19.44 -5.96 -2.97
C PRO A 422 -18.36 -6.76 -2.21
N ARG A 423 -18.60 -8.06 -1.98
CA ARG A 423 -17.66 -8.97 -1.30
C ARG A 423 -17.29 -10.18 -2.17
N GLU A 424 -17.51 -10.10 -3.48
CA GLU A 424 -16.94 -11.04 -4.46
C GLU A 424 -17.16 -12.52 -4.13
N ARG A 425 -18.38 -12.85 -3.70
CA ARG A 425 -18.79 -14.21 -3.37
C ARG A 425 -19.25 -15.00 -4.60
N ILE A 426 -19.65 -14.31 -5.66
CA ILE A 426 -20.28 -14.91 -6.84
C ILE A 426 -19.42 -14.58 -8.06
N ASP A 427 -18.59 -15.54 -8.46
CA ASP A 427 -17.88 -15.47 -9.73
C ASP A 427 -18.87 -15.70 -10.89
N ARG A 428 -19.03 -14.69 -11.74
CA ARG A 428 -19.93 -14.71 -12.90
C ARG A 428 -19.21 -14.94 -14.22
N VAL A 429 -17.94 -15.37 -14.22
CA VAL A 429 -17.18 -15.57 -15.47
C VAL A 429 -17.83 -16.61 -16.39
N ALA A 430 -18.45 -17.63 -15.82
CA ALA A 430 -19.12 -18.71 -16.55
C ALA A 430 -20.60 -18.41 -16.87
N ASP A 431 -21.13 -17.26 -16.42
CA ASP A 431 -22.51 -16.87 -16.67
C ASP A 431 -22.70 -16.48 -18.15
N PRO A 432 -23.58 -17.16 -18.91
CA PRO A 432 -23.83 -16.83 -20.31
C PRO A 432 -24.30 -15.39 -20.53
N GLU A 433 -25.01 -14.79 -19.57
CA GLU A 433 -25.46 -13.39 -19.64
C GLU A 433 -24.30 -12.40 -19.53
N CYS A 434 -23.18 -12.82 -18.92
CA CYS A 434 -21.98 -12.03 -18.74
C CYS A 434 -20.96 -12.20 -19.89
N ALA A 435 -21.23 -13.04 -20.90
CA ALA A 435 -20.24 -13.39 -21.92
C ALA A 435 -19.66 -12.15 -22.65
N GLN A 436 -20.50 -11.15 -22.93
CA GLN A 436 -20.05 -9.92 -23.59
C GLN A 436 -19.13 -9.08 -22.67
N ILE A 437 -19.51 -8.88 -21.40
CA ILE A 437 -18.69 -8.09 -20.47
C ILE A 437 -17.37 -8.80 -20.14
N VAL A 438 -17.35 -10.14 -20.07
CA VAL A 438 -16.11 -10.92 -19.95
C VAL A 438 -15.18 -10.65 -21.14
N ALA A 439 -15.70 -10.73 -22.36
CA ALA A 439 -14.92 -10.50 -23.57
C ALA A 439 -14.36 -9.06 -23.63
N ASP A 440 -15.20 -8.07 -23.36
CA ASP A 440 -14.82 -6.65 -23.39
C ASP A 440 -13.76 -6.32 -22.34
N LEU A 441 -13.93 -6.80 -21.11
CA LEU A 441 -12.97 -6.55 -20.03
C LEU A 441 -11.68 -7.35 -20.22
N THR A 442 -11.75 -8.56 -20.80
CA THR A 442 -10.56 -9.34 -21.15
C THR A 442 -9.75 -8.64 -22.24
N GLN A 443 -10.40 -8.03 -23.24
CA GLN A 443 -9.69 -7.23 -24.24
C GLN A 443 -9.02 -6.01 -23.59
N ARG A 444 -9.74 -5.29 -22.72
CA ARG A 444 -9.21 -4.10 -22.03
C ARG A 444 -8.08 -4.40 -21.06
N VAL A 445 -8.18 -5.49 -20.30
CA VAL A 445 -7.15 -5.87 -19.32
C VAL A 445 -5.85 -6.28 -20.01
N LEU A 446 -5.91 -6.80 -21.24
CA LEU A 446 -4.74 -7.15 -22.04
C LEU A 446 -4.25 -6.01 -22.95
N ASP A 447 -4.98 -4.90 -23.06
CA ASP A 447 -4.56 -3.78 -23.90
C ASP A 447 -3.27 -3.15 -23.37
N GLY A 448 -2.24 -3.12 -24.23
CA GLY A 448 -0.89 -2.67 -23.87
C GLY A 448 -0.17 -3.53 -22.83
N TRP A 449 -0.69 -4.73 -22.49
CA TRP A 449 -0.12 -5.62 -21.48
C TRP A 449 -0.02 -7.06 -22.02
N ASP A 450 1.21 -7.52 -22.22
CA ASP A 450 1.52 -8.84 -22.78
C ASP A 450 2.24 -9.70 -21.72
N PRO A 451 1.59 -10.76 -21.19
CA PRO A 451 2.17 -11.60 -20.15
C PRO A 451 3.43 -12.35 -20.62
N GLU A 452 3.51 -12.73 -21.90
CA GLU A 452 4.66 -13.48 -22.43
C GLU A 452 5.88 -12.55 -22.61
N ALA A 453 5.63 -11.32 -23.05
CA ALA A 453 6.65 -10.29 -23.10
C ALA A 453 7.15 -9.95 -21.69
N ILE A 454 6.26 -9.82 -20.71
CA ILE A 454 6.62 -9.56 -19.31
C ILE A 454 7.47 -10.71 -18.75
N ALA A 455 7.06 -11.97 -18.97
CA ALA A 455 7.83 -13.15 -18.56
C ALA A 455 9.26 -13.11 -19.11
N THR A 456 9.40 -12.77 -20.40
CA THR A 456 10.71 -12.60 -21.05
C THR A 456 11.56 -11.52 -20.39
N HIS A 457 10.97 -10.35 -20.08
CA HIS A 457 11.70 -9.26 -19.42
C HIS A 457 12.10 -9.61 -17.98
N MET A 458 11.20 -10.24 -17.21
CA MET A 458 11.48 -10.65 -15.84
C MET A 458 12.59 -11.70 -15.79
N ALA A 459 12.58 -12.67 -16.72
CA ALA A 459 13.65 -13.66 -16.87
C ALA A 459 15.01 -13.02 -17.20
N ALA A 460 15.04 -11.99 -18.05
CA ALA A 460 16.27 -11.25 -18.33
C ALA A 460 16.77 -10.48 -17.09
N GLN A 461 15.90 -9.72 -16.43
CA GLN A 461 16.25 -9.00 -15.21
C GLN A 461 16.69 -9.93 -14.07
N ARG A 462 16.21 -11.18 -14.03
CA ARG A 462 16.66 -12.15 -13.02
C ARG A 462 18.17 -12.37 -13.10
N GLN A 463 18.69 -12.58 -14.30
CA GLN A 463 20.12 -12.84 -14.51
C GLN A 463 20.95 -11.65 -14.01
N ASP A 464 20.48 -10.43 -14.25
CA ASP A 464 21.10 -9.22 -13.71
C ASP A 464 21.05 -9.20 -12.18
N ARG A 465 19.88 -9.49 -11.58
CA ARG A 465 19.70 -9.51 -10.13
C ARG A 465 20.57 -10.55 -9.42
N GLU A 466 20.83 -11.70 -10.05
CA GLU A 466 21.73 -12.72 -9.50
C GLU A 466 23.16 -12.21 -9.37
N ILE A 467 23.64 -11.46 -10.37
CA ILE A 467 24.94 -10.78 -10.33
C ILE A 467 24.94 -9.68 -9.27
N HIS A 468 23.89 -8.85 -9.19
CA HIS A 468 23.76 -7.84 -8.13
C HIS A 468 23.82 -8.47 -6.73
N ALA A 469 23.07 -9.55 -6.51
CA ALA A 469 23.04 -10.25 -5.23
C ALA A 469 24.41 -10.85 -4.87
N ALA A 470 25.12 -11.43 -5.84
CA ALA A 470 26.47 -11.94 -5.63
C ALA A 470 27.47 -10.81 -5.33
N TRP A 471 27.37 -9.69 -6.06
CA TRP A 471 28.18 -8.51 -5.81
C TRP A 471 27.95 -7.97 -4.40
N THR A 472 26.70 -7.76 -3.98
CA THR A 472 26.36 -7.27 -2.64
C THR A 472 26.91 -8.16 -1.55
N ARG A 473 26.81 -9.49 -1.68
CA ARG A 473 27.38 -10.44 -0.70
C ARG A 473 28.90 -10.40 -0.65
N ASN A 474 29.57 -10.10 -1.76
CA ASN A 474 31.04 -10.12 -1.85
C ASN A 474 31.68 -8.78 -1.49
N THR A 475 30.96 -7.66 -1.65
CA THR A 475 31.52 -6.31 -1.46
C THR A 475 30.92 -5.55 -0.29
N GLU A 476 29.81 -6.02 0.28
CA GLU A 476 29.12 -5.40 1.44
C GLU A 476 28.95 -3.87 1.27
N PRO A 477 28.26 -3.42 0.20
CA PRO A 477 28.09 -1.99 -0.06
C PRO A 477 27.36 -1.29 1.09
N ALA A 478 27.62 0.00 1.26
CA ALA A 478 27.01 0.79 2.33
C ALA A 478 25.48 0.79 2.25
N ASP A 479 24.85 0.67 3.42
CA ASP A 479 23.40 0.57 3.61
C ASP A 479 22.88 1.87 4.26
N VAL A 480 22.99 3.00 3.54
CA VAL A 480 22.95 4.37 4.09
C VAL A 480 21.59 4.79 4.67
N TYR A 481 20.50 4.22 4.17
CA TYR A 481 19.13 4.52 4.63
C TYR A 481 18.42 3.30 5.22
N ARG A 482 19.18 2.44 5.91
CA ARG A 482 18.61 1.34 6.67
C ARG A 482 18.38 1.76 8.12
N TRP A 483 17.14 1.66 8.58
CA TRP A 483 16.80 1.75 9.99
C TRP A 483 17.22 0.46 10.70
N ASP A 484 17.84 0.61 11.87
CA ASP A 484 18.47 -0.49 12.60
C ASP A 484 17.44 -1.31 13.37
N LEU A 485 16.85 -2.28 12.68
CA LEU A 485 16.00 -3.29 13.28
C LEU A 485 16.87 -4.28 14.07
N ARG A 486 16.64 -4.35 15.38
CA ARG A 486 17.36 -5.26 16.28
C ARG A 486 16.44 -6.36 16.81
N PRO A 487 16.94 -7.61 16.98
CA PRO A 487 16.13 -8.75 17.40
C PRO A 487 15.34 -8.53 18.70
N GLU A 488 15.90 -7.77 19.65
CA GLU A 488 15.24 -7.48 20.94
C GLU A 488 14.00 -6.58 20.82
N MET A 489 13.75 -5.97 19.66
CA MET A 489 12.53 -5.21 19.40
C MET A 489 11.35 -6.11 19.05
N ASP A 490 11.62 -7.36 18.65
CA ASP A 490 10.66 -8.35 18.18
C ASP A 490 10.48 -9.47 19.23
N TYR A 491 9.34 -9.47 19.92
CA TYR A 491 8.99 -10.48 20.92
C TYR A 491 7.48 -10.74 20.99
N LEU A 492 7.12 -11.93 21.48
CA LEU A 492 5.75 -12.28 21.89
C LEU A 492 5.65 -12.29 23.41
N ASP A 493 4.54 -11.77 23.92
CA ASP A 493 4.20 -11.95 25.32
C ASP A 493 3.85 -13.42 25.60
N PRO A 494 4.12 -13.91 26.83
CA PRO A 494 4.00 -15.32 27.19
C PRO A 494 2.57 -15.87 27.24
#